data_AF-A0A3D3XX01-F1
#
_entry.id   AF-A0A3D3XX01-F1
#
_cell.length_a   1.000
_cell.length_b   1.000
_cell.length_c   1.000
_cell.angle_alpha   90.00
_cell.angle_beta   90.00
_cell.angle_gamma   90.00
#
_symmetry.space_group_name_H-M   'P 1'
#
loop_
_entity.id
_entity.type
_entity.pdbx_description
1 polymer ?
#
loop_
_entity_poly.entity_id
_entity_poly.type
_entity_poly.pdbx_seq_one_letter_code
_entity_poly.pdbx_strand_id
1 'polypeptide(L)'
;ALIIATGASAQYLGLESEERFKGRGVSACATCDGFFYRNQEVAVVGGGNAAVEEALYLSNIASKVYLVHRRDTLRAEKKLQERLFTRIDEGVVEPIWSHTLHEVIGDESGVTGIRVASVTNADIRDIKLHGVFIAIGHIPNTALFEGQLTTNRDGYIQVSSGLSGNATATNVPGVFAAGDVADHVYRQAITSAGFGCMAALDAEKYLDSQT
;
A
#
# COMPACT_ATOMS: atom_id res chain seq x y z
N ALA A 1 -24.99 -17.51 7.51
CA ALA A 1 -24.17 -16.28 7.57
C ALA A 1 -22.94 -16.46 6.68
N LEU A 2 -22.38 -15.36 6.16
CA LEU A 2 -21.16 -15.33 5.35
C LEU A 2 -20.22 -14.23 5.88
N ILE A 3 -18.95 -14.57 6.11
CA ILE A 3 -17.89 -13.59 6.42
C ILE A 3 -16.97 -13.46 5.21
N ILE A 4 -16.82 -12.23 4.72
CA ILE A 4 -15.93 -11.88 3.61
C ILE A 4 -14.62 -11.35 4.17
N ALA A 5 -13.55 -12.10 3.94
CA ALA A 5 -12.19 -11.75 4.38
C ALA A 5 -11.19 -11.95 3.22
N THR A 6 -11.55 -11.53 2.01
CA THR A 6 -10.75 -11.72 0.79
C THR A 6 -9.53 -10.79 0.69
N GLY A 7 -9.37 -9.86 1.64
CA GLY A 7 -8.26 -8.93 1.71
C GLY A 7 -8.21 -7.93 0.56
N ALA A 8 -7.03 -7.33 0.38
CA ALA A 8 -6.71 -6.46 -0.73
C ALA A 8 -5.36 -6.86 -1.35
N SER A 9 -5.24 -6.70 -2.66
CA SER A 9 -4.02 -7.00 -3.40
C SER A 9 -3.24 -5.71 -3.64
N ALA A 10 -1.99 -5.67 -3.19
CA ALA A 10 -1.06 -4.60 -3.57
C ALA A 10 -0.93 -4.52 -5.10
N GLN A 11 -0.99 -3.31 -5.63
CA GLN A 11 -0.74 -3.08 -7.04
C GLN A 11 0.77 -3.06 -7.31
N TYR A 12 1.16 -3.73 -8.39
CA TYR A 12 2.52 -3.75 -8.92
C TYR A 12 2.53 -3.12 -10.31
N LEU A 13 3.71 -2.72 -10.80
CA LEU A 13 3.86 -2.12 -12.13
C LEU A 13 3.76 -3.16 -13.25
N GLY A 14 3.99 -4.43 -12.94
CA GLY A 14 3.94 -5.54 -13.91
C GLY A 14 5.24 -5.70 -14.68
N LEU A 15 6.37 -5.24 -14.13
CA LEU A 15 7.69 -5.39 -14.76
C LEU A 15 8.23 -6.79 -14.47
N GLU A 16 8.83 -7.47 -15.46
CA GLU A 16 9.47 -8.78 -15.25
C GLU A 16 10.56 -8.70 -14.17
N SER A 17 11.34 -7.61 -14.17
CA SER A 17 12.36 -7.35 -13.16
C SER A 17 11.77 -7.13 -11.76
N GLU A 18 10.60 -6.48 -11.67
CA GLU A 18 9.91 -6.26 -10.39
C GLU A 18 9.47 -7.59 -9.78
N GLU A 19 8.87 -8.48 -10.58
CA GLU A 19 8.45 -9.79 -10.10
C GLU A 19 9.66 -10.67 -9.72
N ARG A 20 10.75 -10.62 -10.50
CA ARG A 20 11.99 -11.38 -10.22
C ARG A 20 12.59 -11.06 -8.85
N PHE A 21 12.48 -9.81 -8.39
CA PHE A 21 13.08 -9.35 -7.13
C PHE A 21 12.08 -9.16 -5.99
N LYS A 22 10.83 -9.58 -6.18
CA LYS A 22 9.79 -9.57 -5.15
C LYS A 22 10.21 -10.40 -3.94
N GLY A 23 10.15 -9.79 -2.75
CA GLY A 23 10.66 -10.40 -1.51
C GLY A 23 12.18 -10.50 -1.41
N ARG A 24 12.93 -10.02 -2.42
CA ARG A 24 14.41 -9.99 -2.49
C ARG A 24 14.92 -8.58 -2.78
N GLY A 25 14.26 -7.58 -2.20
CA GLY A 25 14.56 -6.16 -2.41
C GLY A 25 13.39 -5.36 -2.96
N VAL A 26 12.39 -5.99 -3.60
CA VAL A 26 11.12 -5.34 -3.97
C VAL A 26 10.04 -5.69 -2.94
N SER A 27 9.38 -4.67 -2.40
CA SER A 27 8.29 -4.78 -1.42
C SER A 27 7.12 -3.85 -1.78
N ALA A 28 5.94 -4.14 -1.24
CA ALA A 28 4.77 -3.27 -1.30
C ALA A 28 4.29 -2.83 0.10
N CYS A 29 5.11 -3.03 1.14
CA CYS A 29 4.79 -2.64 2.51
C CYS A 29 6.03 -2.09 3.23
N ALA A 30 6.19 -0.76 3.25
CA ALA A 30 7.30 -0.13 3.97
C ALA A 30 7.30 -0.42 5.48
N THR A 31 6.14 -0.50 6.13
CA THR A 31 6.07 -0.78 7.58
C THR A 31 6.43 -2.22 7.93
N CYS A 32 6.28 -3.15 6.98
CA CYS A 32 6.64 -4.56 7.15
C CYS A 32 8.16 -4.74 6.99
N ASP A 33 8.74 -4.20 5.92
CA ASP A 33 10.11 -4.54 5.50
C ASP A 33 11.12 -3.41 5.70
N GLY A 34 10.68 -2.18 5.99
CA GLY A 34 11.54 -1.00 6.06
C GLY A 34 12.68 -1.13 7.08
N PHE A 35 12.47 -1.88 8.16
CA PHE A 35 13.52 -2.15 9.16
C PHE A 35 14.77 -2.81 8.58
N PHE A 36 14.63 -3.68 7.56
CA PHE A 36 15.77 -4.39 6.95
C PHE A 36 16.70 -3.46 6.17
N TYR A 37 16.24 -2.26 5.82
CA TYR A 37 16.99 -1.27 5.03
C TYR A 37 17.54 -0.12 5.88
N ARG A 38 17.75 -0.35 7.18
CA ARG A 38 18.34 0.65 8.07
C ARG A 38 19.69 1.12 7.55
N ASN A 39 19.88 2.43 7.45
CA ASN A 39 21.08 3.09 6.91
C ASN A 39 21.42 2.69 5.46
N GLN A 40 20.47 2.14 4.70
CA GLN A 40 20.62 1.85 3.29
C GLN A 40 19.79 2.83 2.45
N GLU A 41 20.16 2.99 1.18
CA GLU A 41 19.39 3.77 0.23
C GLU A 41 18.24 2.92 -0.34
N VAL A 42 17.05 3.51 -0.44
CA VAL A 42 15.84 2.85 -0.92
C VAL A 42 15.07 3.76 -1.88
N ALA A 43 14.19 3.19 -2.69
CA ALA A 43 13.25 3.93 -3.51
C ALA A 43 11.80 3.65 -3.08
N VAL A 44 10.96 4.67 -3.19
CA VAL A 44 9.50 4.56 -3.13
C VAL A 44 8.93 4.99 -4.47
N VAL A 45 8.09 4.16 -5.08
CA VAL A 45 7.45 4.44 -6.37
C VAL A 45 5.98 4.76 -6.15
N GLY A 46 5.56 5.98 -6.50
CA GLY A 46 4.16 6.40 -6.38
C GLY A 46 4.02 7.91 -6.19
N GLY A 47 2.81 8.39 -5.94
CA GLY A 47 2.58 9.82 -5.69
C GLY A 47 1.24 10.18 -5.05
N GLY A 48 0.56 9.19 -4.46
CA GLY A 48 -0.61 9.41 -3.60
C GLY A 48 -0.21 9.43 -2.11
N ASN A 49 -1.19 9.45 -1.21
CA ASN A 49 -0.95 9.41 0.24
C ASN A 49 -0.03 8.25 0.64
N ALA A 50 -0.30 7.03 0.14
CA ALA A 50 0.51 5.86 0.47
C ALA A 50 2.00 6.06 0.19
N ALA A 51 2.37 6.50 -1.01
CA ALA A 51 3.77 6.75 -1.36
C ALA A 51 4.43 7.82 -0.48
N VAL A 52 3.70 8.89 -0.13
CA VAL A 52 4.23 9.96 0.71
C VAL A 52 4.39 9.48 2.16
N GLU A 53 3.43 8.75 2.69
CA GLU A 53 3.50 8.17 4.05
C GLU A 53 4.64 7.15 4.16
N GLU A 54 4.80 6.28 3.17
CA GLU A 54 5.87 5.30 3.13
C GLU A 54 7.25 5.95 2.99
N ALA A 55 7.39 6.98 2.15
CA ALA A 55 8.62 7.74 2.04
C ALA A 55 8.97 8.46 3.34
N LEU A 56 7.98 9.07 4.00
CA LEU A 56 8.15 9.69 5.32
C LEU A 56 8.53 8.67 6.40
N TYR A 57 7.91 7.48 6.40
CA TYR A 57 8.26 6.40 7.32
C TYR A 57 9.71 5.96 7.12
N LEU A 58 10.09 5.65 5.87
CA LEU A 58 11.44 5.18 5.51
C LEU A 58 12.51 6.25 5.74
N SER A 59 12.19 7.54 5.62
CA SER A 59 13.13 8.63 5.91
C SER A 59 13.65 8.65 7.35
N ASN A 60 13.01 7.93 8.28
CA ASN A 60 13.49 7.80 9.65
C ASN A 60 14.39 6.56 9.86
N ILE A 61 14.58 5.74 8.83
CA ILE A 61 15.24 4.42 8.90
C ILE A 61 16.37 4.30 7.88
N ALA A 62 16.08 4.61 6.62
CA ALA A 62 17.01 4.59 5.50
C ALA A 62 18.02 5.74 5.59
N SER A 63 19.17 5.59 4.95
CA SER A 63 20.12 6.70 4.78
C SER A 63 19.63 7.73 3.77
N LYS A 64 18.86 7.26 2.77
CA LYS A 64 18.28 8.08 1.71
C LYS A 64 17.06 7.41 1.10
N VAL A 65 16.06 8.20 0.74
CA VAL A 65 14.83 7.72 0.07
C VAL A 65 14.66 8.43 -1.27
N TYR A 66 14.69 7.67 -2.36
CA TYR A 66 14.37 8.16 -3.70
C TYR A 66 12.86 8.07 -3.94
N LEU A 67 12.16 9.19 -4.03
CA LEU A 67 10.74 9.20 -4.36
C LEU A 67 10.56 9.31 -5.88
N VAL A 68 10.27 8.19 -6.55
CA VAL A 68 10.07 8.14 -8.00
C VAL A 68 8.61 8.38 -8.34
N HIS A 69 8.35 9.45 -9.09
CA HIS A 69 7.00 9.79 -9.52
C HIS A 69 6.94 10.21 -10.99
N ARG A 70 5.94 9.70 -11.71
CA ARG A 70 5.72 9.95 -13.15
C ARG A 70 5.23 11.35 -13.49
N ARG A 71 5.03 12.22 -12.51
CA ARG A 71 4.63 13.62 -12.67
C ARG A 71 5.53 14.50 -11.82
N ASP A 72 5.37 15.80 -11.96
CA ASP A 72 6.00 16.85 -11.16
C ASP A 72 5.17 17.28 -9.94
N THR A 73 3.98 16.67 -9.76
CA THR A 73 3.01 17.04 -8.73
C THR A 73 2.44 15.80 -8.05
N LEU A 74 2.28 15.89 -6.72
CA LEU A 74 1.72 14.82 -5.90
C LEU A 74 0.20 14.98 -5.74
N ARG A 75 -0.50 13.85 -5.63
CA ARG A 75 -1.94 13.79 -5.28
C ARG A 75 -2.20 13.66 -3.78
N ALA A 76 -1.13 13.56 -2.98
CA ALA A 76 -1.25 13.41 -1.54
C ALA A 76 -1.86 14.65 -0.87
N GLU A 77 -2.35 14.51 0.36
CA GLU A 77 -2.84 15.64 1.15
C GLU A 77 -1.78 16.72 1.36
N LYS A 78 -2.18 18.00 1.35
CA LYS A 78 -1.25 19.14 1.45
C LYS A 78 -0.33 19.04 2.67
N LYS A 79 -0.87 18.66 3.83
CA LYS A 79 -0.10 18.50 5.07
C LYS A 79 0.96 17.39 4.98
N LEU A 80 0.68 16.31 4.25
CA LEU A 80 1.66 15.25 4.00
C LEU A 80 2.74 15.73 3.04
N GLN A 81 2.36 16.47 2.00
CA GLN A 81 3.32 17.09 1.07
C GLN A 81 4.25 18.06 1.81
N GLU A 82 3.73 18.92 2.69
CA GLU A 82 4.54 19.84 3.50
C GLU A 82 5.62 19.10 4.30
N ARG A 83 5.24 18.01 5.00
CA ARG A 83 6.19 17.18 5.75
C ARG A 83 7.23 16.53 4.84
N LEU A 84 6.81 16.05 3.67
CA LEU A 84 7.70 15.44 2.70
C LEU A 84 8.71 16.46 2.17
N PHE A 85 8.26 17.67 1.82
CA PHE A 85 9.14 18.74 1.37
C PHE A 85 10.16 19.13 2.43
N THR A 86 9.79 19.13 3.72
CA THR A 86 10.79 19.29 4.80
C THR A 86 11.88 18.21 4.74
N ARG A 87 11.52 16.93 4.52
CA ARG A 87 12.51 15.84 4.37
C ARG A 87 13.35 15.95 3.09
N ILE A 88 12.81 16.60 2.05
CA ILE A 88 13.53 16.90 0.81
C ILE A 88 14.56 18.02 1.07
N ASP A 89 14.16 19.08 1.77
CA ASP A 89 15.05 20.18 2.14
C ASP A 89 16.19 19.72 3.06
N GLU A 90 15.92 18.75 3.94
CA GLU A 90 16.93 18.07 4.77
C GLU A 90 17.88 17.15 3.97
N GLY A 91 17.55 16.83 2.71
CA GLY A 91 18.34 15.96 1.84
C GLY A 91 18.18 14.46 2.09
N VAL A 92 17.29 14.05 3.00
CA VAL A 92 17.02 12.63 3.29
C VAL A 92 16.15 11.99 2.21
N VAL A 93 15.22 12.77 1.63
CA VAL A 93 14.38 12.35 0.51
C VAL A 93 14.84 13.06 -0.76
N GLU A 94 15.15 12.31 -1.81
CA GLU A 94 15.43 12.85 -3.13
C GLU A 94 14.26 12.55 -4.08
N PRO A 95 13.53 13.57 -4.56
CA PRO A 95 12.45 13.35 -5.49
C PRO A 95 12.98 13.18 -6.92
N ILE A 96 12.51 12.13 -7.59
CA ILE A 96 12.79 11.82 -9.00
C ILE A 96 11.49 12.07 -9.79
N TRP A 97 11.25 13.34 -10.10
CA TRP A 97 10.04 13.82 -10.77
C TRP A 97 10.02 13.50 -12.26
N SER A 98 8.82 13.31 -12.83
CA SER A 98 8.63 13.02 -14.26
C SER A 98 9.39 11.78 -14.73
N HIS A 99 9.53 10.78 -13.85
CA HIS A 99 10.18 9.52 -14.15
C HIS A 99 9.32 8.32 -13.76
N THR A 100 9.46 7.22 -14.48
CA THR A 100 8.91 5.91 -14.13
C THR A 100 10.04 4.93 -13.81
N LEU A 101 9.78 3.98 -12.92
CA LEU A 101 10.63 2.81 -12.78
C LEU A 101 10.61 2.03 -14.09
N HIS A 102 11.77 1.89 -14.71
CA HIS A 102 11.94 1.20 -15.99
C HIS A 102 12.42 -0.24 -15.78
N GLU A 103 13.35 -0.45 -14.85
CA GLU A 103 13.92 -1.75 -14.55
C GLU A 103 14.37 -1.82 -13.08
N VAL A 104 14.20 -2.97 -12.44
CA VAL A 104 14.82 -3.29 -11.15
C VAL A 104 16.11 -4.05 -11.42
N ILE A 105 17.23 -3.53 -10.94
CA ILE A 105 18.57 -4.08 -11.18
C ILE A 105 19.00 -4.84 -9.93
N GLY A 106 19.56 -6.04 -10.10
CA GLY A 106 19.97 -6.89 -8.98
C GLY A 106 20.70 -8.15 -9.43
N ASP A 107 21.12 -8.93 -8.45
CA ASP A 107 21.85 -10.20 -8.63
C ASP A 107 21.30 -11.31 -7.70
N GLU A 108 22.12 -12.32 -7.39
CA GLU A 108 21.74 -13.41 -6.49
C GLU A 108 21.50 -12.95 -5.04
N SER A 109 22.08 -11.83 -4.63
CA SER A 109 21.87 -11.23 -3.31
C SER A 109 20.57 -10.42 -3.19
N GLY A 110 20.00 -9.99 -4.32
CA GLY A 110 18.77 -9.19 -4.36
C GLY A 110 18.95 -7.92 -5.18
N VAL A 111 18.16 -6.90 -4.88
CA VAL A 111 18.22 -5.59 -5.54
C VAL A 111 19.54 -4.87 -5.24
N THR A 112 20.17 -4.32 -6.28
CA THR A 112 21.38 -3.49 -6.19
C THR A 112 21.19 -2.11 -6.83
N GLY A 113 20.06 -1.87 -7.49
CA GLY A 113 19.67 -0.57 -8.01
C GLY A 113 18.37 -0.58 -8.77
N ILE A 114 18.05 0.57 -9.35
CA ILE A 114 16.94 0.75 -10.28
C ILE A 114 17.39 1.54 -11.49
N ARG A 115 16.76 1.30 -12.62
CA ARG A 115 16.76 2.19 -13.77
C ARG A 115 15.48 2.98 -13.80
N VAL A 116 15.58 4.29 -13.90
CA VAL A 116 14.44 5.18 -14.09
C VAL A 116 14.51 5.83 -15.47
N ALA A 117 13.35 5.99 -16.10
CA ALA A 117 13.21 6.62 -17.40
C ALA A 117 12.31 7.85 -17.28
N SER A 118 12.76 8.96 -17.86
CA SER A 118 11.96 10.18 -17.97
C SER A 118 10.74 9.95 -18.87
N VAL A 119 9.62 10.59 -18.51
CA VAL A 119 8.41 10.58 -19.33
C VAL A 119 8.34 11.77 -20.30
N THR A 120 9.28 12.71 -20.20
CA THR A 120 9.27 13.97 -20.98
C THR A 120 10.40 14.07 -21.99
N ASN A 121 11.46 13.27 -21.84
CA ASN A 121 12.62 13.28 -22.71
C ASN A 121 13.31 11.90 -22.71
N ALA A 122 14.46 11.79 -23.36
CA ALA A 122 15.23 10.55 -23.47
C ALA A 122 16.16 10.27 -22.26
N ASP A 123 16.00 10.99 -21.14
CA ASP A 123 16.82 10.76 -19.94
C ASP A 123 16.50 9.40 -19.32
N ILE A 124 17.55 8.61 -19.13
CA ILE A 124 17.51 7.30 -18.48
C ILE A 124 18.73 7.23 -17.60
N ARG A 125 18.54 6.84 -16.33
CA ARG A 125 19.63 6.76 -15.37
C ARG A 125 19.44 5.63 -14.38
N ASP A 126 20.58 5.09 -13.94
CA ASP A 126 20.66 4.05 -12.94
C ASP A 126 20.95 4.68 -11.57
N ILE A 127 20.21 4.24 -10.56
CA ILE A 127 20.33 4.67 -9.17
C ILE A 127 20.71 3.44 -8.35
N LYS A 128 21.84 3.50 -7.65
CA LYS A 128 22.27 2.43 -6.74
C LYS A 128 21.45 2.52 -5.45
N LEU A 129 20.84 1.41 -5.06
CA LEU A 129 20.03 1.30 -3.85
C LEU A 129 19.81 -0.17 -3.50
N HIS A 130 19.27 -0.45 -2.33
CA HIS A 130 19.13 -1.83 -1.82
C HIS A 130 17.68 -2.30 -1.76
N GLY A 131 16.71 -1.38 -1.74
CA GLY A 131 15.28 -1.71 -1.65
C GLY A 131 14.38 -0.80 -2.50
N VAL A 132 13.32 -1.38 -3.05
CA VAL A 132 12.30 -0.69 -3.85
C VAL A 132 10.92 -0.99 -3.26
N PHE A 133 10.20 0.07 -2.89
CA PHE A 133 8.86 0.00 -2.32
C PHE A 133 7.84 0.50 -3.34
N ILE A 134 6.94 -0.38 -3.78
CA ILE A 134 5.92 -0.09 -4.78
C ILE A 134 4.65 0.37 -4.06
N ALA A 135 4.44 1.68 -4.02
CA ALA A 135 3.37 2.34 -3.26
C ALA A 135 2.33 2.99 -4.18
N ILE A 136 1.83 2.23 -5.15
CA ILE A 136 0.89 2.72 -6.18
C ILE A 136 -0.59 2.44 -5.87
N GLY A 137 -0.88 1.74 -4.76
CA GLY A 137 -2.24 1.49 -4.28
C GLY A 137 -2.49 0.03 -3.96
N HIS A 138 -3.69 -0.26 -3.44
CA HIS A 138 -4.19 -1.62 -3.22
C HIS A 138 -5.58 -1.73 -3.83
N ILE A 139 -5.89 -2.88 -4.42
CA ILE A 139 -7.22 -3.21 -4.93
C ILE A 139 -7.87 -4.17 -3.93
N PRO A 140 -8.98 -3.79 -3.27
CA PRO A 140 -9.74 -4.73 -2.45
C PRO A 140 -10.30 -5.86 -3.32
N ASN A 141 -10.22 -7.10 -2.85
CA ASN A 141 -10.61 -8.28 -3.63
C ASN A 141 -12.13 -8.47 -3.60
N THR A 142 -12.87 -7.53 -4.20
CA THR A 142 -14.34 -7.40 -4.12
C THR A 142 -15.07 -7.70 -5.42
N ALA A 143 -14.36 -8.04 -6.50
CA ALA A 143 -14.93 -8.31 -7.82
C ALA A 143 -16.09 -9.34 -7.81
N LEU A 144 -16.01 -10.34 -6.92
CA LEU A 144 -17.07 -11.36 -6.74
C LEU A 144 -18.40 -10.80 -6.23
N PHE A 145 -18.40 -9.58 -5.68
CA PHE A 145 -19.53 -8.95 -4.98
C PHE A 145 -20.06 -7.70 -5.68
N GLU A 146 -19.58 -7.41 -6.89
CA GLU A 146 -20.06 -6.27 -7.69
C GLU A 146 -21.57 -6.36 -7.91
N GLY A 147 -22.25 -5.23 -7.69
CA GLY A 147 -23.71 -5.14 -7.76
C GLY A 147 -24.48 -5.83 -6.63
N GLN A 148 -23.80 -6.53 -5.71
CA GLN A 148 -24.41 -7.23 -4.58
C GLN A 148 -24.17 -6.50 -3.26
N LEU A 149 -22.95 -6.01 -3.04
CA LEU A 149 -22.56 -5.28 -1.83
C LEU A 149 -22.24 -3.82 -2.12
N THR A 150 -22.56 -2.96 -1.15
CA THR A 150 -22.16 -1.55 -1.20
C THR A 150 -20.66 -1.45 -0.95
N THR A 151 -19.95 -0.83 -1.89
CA THR A 151 -18.54 -0.47 -1.72
C THR A 151 -18.38 1.04 -1.68
N ASN A 152 -17.29 1.51 -1.06
CA ASN A 152 -16.88 2.90 -1.21
C ASN A 152 -16.36 3.17 -2.64
N ARG A 153 -15.95 4.42 -2.91
CA ARG A 153 -15.44 4.84 -4.22
C ARG A 153 -14.17 4.10 -4.67
N ASP A 154 -13.43 3.54 -3.72
CA ASP A 154 -12.18 2.81 -3.96
C ASP A 154 -12.39 1.28 -3.97
N GLY A 155 -13.64 0.82 -3.94
CA GLY A 155 -14.02 -0.58 -4.07
C GLY A 155 -14.02 -1.40 -2.78
N TYR A 156 -13.76 -0.79 -1.62
CA TYR A 156 -13.75 -1.49 -0.32
C TYR A 156 -15.18 -1.70 0.18
N ILE A 157 -15.46 -2.87 0.76
CA ILE A 157 -16.80 -3.19 1.28
C ILE A 157 -17.14 -2.23 2.42
N GLN A 158 -18.29 -1.56 2.31
CA GLN A 158 -18.78 -0.70 3.37
C GLN A 158 -19.43 -1.55 4.47
N VAL A 159 -18.87 -1.46 5.67
CA VAL A 159 -19.43 -2.06 6.89
C VAL A 159 -20.10 -1.00 7.76
N SER A 160 -20.96 -1.44 8.67
CA SER A 160 -21.72 -0.56 9.57
C SER A 160 -20.82 0.27 10.51
N SER A 161 -19.70 -0.30 10.95
CA SER A 161 -18.76 0.29 11.91
C SER A 161 -19.46 0.79 13.20
N GLY A 162 -18.82 1.68 13.95
CA GLY A 162 -19.36 2.28 15.15
C GLY A 162 -19.15 1.45 16.43
N LEU A 163 -19.81 1.86 17.50
CA LEU A 163 -19.58 1.36 18.87
C LEU A 163 -20.76 0.56 19.43
N SER A 164 -21.81 0.32 18.64
CA SER A 164 -23.07 -0.27 19.08
C SER A 164 -23.20 -1.77 18.79
N GLY A 165 -22.11 -2.43 18.39
CA GLY A 165 -22.11 -3.83 17.92
C GLY A 165 -22.58 -3.97 16.46
N ASN A 166 -22.47 -5.18 15.90
CA ASN A 166 -22.77 -5.44 14.49
C ASN A 166 -21.91 -4.61 13.52
N ALA A 167 -20.71 -4.23 13.96
CA ALA A 167 -19.85 -3.26 13.28
C ALA A 167 -19.32 -3.80 11.94
N THR A 168 -19.24 -5.12 11.77
CA THR A 168 -18.73 -5.75 10.55
C THR A 168 -19.82 -6.05 9.52
N ALA A 169 -21.09 -5.77 9.84
CA ALA A 169 -22.21 -6.05 8.96
C ALA A 169 -22.20 -5.16 7.72
N THR A 170 -22.48 -5.77 6.57
CA THR A 170 -22.65 -5.10 5.27
C THR A 170 -24.10 -4.64 5.05
N ASN A 171 -24.42 -4.15 3.86
CA ASN A 171 -25.79 -3.81 3.46
C ASN A 171 -26.71 -5.04 3.30
N VAL A 172 -26.17 -6.26 3.25
CA VAL A 172 -26.94 -7.51 3.13
C VAL A 172 -27.01 -8.21 4.49
N PRO A 173 -28.21 -8.45 5.05
CA PRO A 173 -28.35 -9.17 6.31
C PRO A 173 -27.69 -10.54 6.29
N GLY A 174 -26.93 -10.86 7.34
CA GLY A 174 -26.20 -12.12 7.46
C GLY A 174 -24.89 -12.17 6.67
N VAL A 175 -24.48 -11.07 6.03
CA VAL A 175 -23.18 -10.92 5.36
C VAL A 175 -22.33 -9.87 6.09
N PHE A 176 -21.12 -10.27 6.45
CA PHE A 176 -20.15 -9.49 7.21
C PHE A 176 -18.85 -9.36 6.42
N ALA A 177 -18.06 -8.31 6.66
CA ALA A 177 -16.75 -8.14 6.06
C ALA A 177 -15.68 -7.80 7.10
N ALA A 178 -14.49 -8.36 6.94
CA ALA A 178 -13.39 -8.24 7.89
C ALA A 178 -12.02 -8.12 7.19
N GLY A 179 -11.12 -7.38 7.83
CA GLY A 179 -9.78 -7.09 7.35
C GLY A 179 -9.73 -6.14 6.16
N ASP A 180 -8.64 -6.18 5.41
CA ASP A 180 -8.29 -5.23 4.36
C ASP A 180 -9.35 -5.08 3.25
N VAL A 181 -10.26 -6.05 3.07
CA VAL A 181 -11.38 -5.90 2.12
C VAL A 181 -12.36 -4.79 2.51
N ALA A 182 -12.39 -4.42 3.79
CA ALA A 182 -13.20 -3.36 4.38
C ALA A 182 -12.37 -2.26 5.07
N ASP A 183 -11.05 -2.46 5.24
CA ASP A 183 -10.12 -1.50 5.85
C ASP A 183 -9.14 -0.92 4.83
N HIS A 184 -9.38 0.31 4.39
CA HIS A 184 -8.48 1.06 3.52
C HIS A 184 -7.48 1.93 4.29
N VAL A 185 -7.56 1.96 5.63
CA VAL A 185 -6.80 2.87 6.49
C VAL A 185 -5.60 2.17 7.10
N TYR A 186 -5.81 1.10 7.86
CA TYR A 186 -4.73 0.51 8.67
C TYR A 186 -3.98 -0.60 7.94
N ARG A 187 -4.70 -1.57 7.35
CA ARG A 187 -4.11 -2.65 6.52
C ARG A 187 -2.95 -3.37 7.22
N GLN A 188 -3.17 -3.80 8.45
CA GLN A 188 -2.19 -4.55 9.24
C GLN A 188 -2.76 -5.92 9.59
N ALA A 189 -1.88 -6.92 9.70
CA ALA A 189 -2.29 -8.26 10.10
C ALA A 189 -3.05 -8.25 11.44
N ILE A 190 -2.59 -7.43 12.40
CA ILE A 190 -3.21 -7.34 13.73
C ILE A 190 -4.58 -6.65 13.71
N THR A 191 -4.79 -5.62 12.87
CA THR A 191 -6.10 -4.99 12.73
C THR A 191 -7.08 -5.92 12.02
N SER A 192 -6.61 -6.61 10.98
CA SER A 192 -7.37 -7.64 10.27
C SER A 192 -7.80 -8.79 11.18
N ALA A 193 -6.92 -9.27 12.06
CA ALA A 193 -7.27 -10.29 13.05
C ALA A 193 -8.37 -9.82 14.02
N GLY A 194 -8.29 -8.56 14.48
CA GLY A 194 -9.33 -7.95 15.32
C GLY A 194 -10.68 -7.87 14.61
N PHE A 195 -10.70 -7.42 13.35
CA PHE A 195 -11.92 -7.41 12.52
C PHE A 195 -12.48 -8.82 12.30
N GLY A 196 -11.62 -9.82 12.11
CA GLY A 196 -12.03 -11.22 12.00
C GLY A 196 -12.77 -11.73 13.24
N CYS A 197 -12.26 -11.38 14.43
CA CYS A 197 -12.92 -11.68 15.70
C CYS A 197 -14.31 -11.02 15.80
N MET A 198 -14.39 -9.73 15.46
CA MET A 198 -15.66 -8.99 15.45
C MET A 198 -16.68 -9.63 14.50
N ALA A 199 -16.27 -10.00 13.29
CA ALA A 199 -17.15 -10.62 12.30
C ALA A 199 -17.66 -12.00 12.73
N ALA A 200 -16.84 -12.79 13.42
CA ALA A 200 -17.29 -14.06 13.98
C ALA A 200 -18.39 -13.85 15.03
N LEU A 201 -18.20 -12.91 15.96
CA LEU A 201 -19.18 -12.61 17.02
C LEU A 201 -20.47 -11.96 16.47
N ASP A 202 -20.35 -11.11 15.46
CA ASP A 202 -21.51 -10.50 14.79
C ASP A 202 -22.31 -11.57 14.03
N ALA A 203 -21.62 -12.50 13.34
CA ALA A 203 -22.26 -13.61 12.63
C ALA A 203 -22.93 -14.62 13.58
N GLU A 204 -22.30 -14.93 14.72
CA GLU A 204 -22.88 -15.78 15.77
C GLU A 204 -24.20 -15.17 16.28
N LYS A 205 -24.18 -13.91 16.71
CA LYS A 205 -25.39 -13.20 17.18
C LYS A 205 -26.49 -13.15 16.13
N TYR A 206 -26.13 -12.94 14.87
CA TYR A 206 -27.10 -12.98 13.78
C TYR A 206 -27.75 -14.35 13.67
N LEU A 207 -26.98 -15.43 13.68
CA LEU A 207 -27.51 -16.80 13.61
C LEU A 207 -28.41 -17.13 14.80
N ASP A 208 -28.00 -16.77 16.02
CA ASP A 208 -28.81 -16.98 17.24
C ASP A 208 -30.16 -16.26 17.15
N SER A 209 -30.22 -15.09 16.52
CA SER A 209 -31.47 -14.35 16.32
C SER A 209 -32.41 -14.94 15.26
N GLN A 210 -31.95 -15.93 14.48
CA GLN A 210 -32.78 -16.62 13.47
C GLN A 210 -33.46 -17.89 14.02
N THR A 211 -33.11 -18.29 15.24
CA THR A 211 -33.71 -19.39 16.01
C THR A 211 -34.83 -18.89 16.90
#